data_AF-A0A7S1LZZ3-F1
#
_entry.id   AF-A0A7S1LZZ3-F1
#
_cell.length_a   1.000
_cell.length_b   1.000
_cell.length_c   1.000
_cell.angle_alpha   90.00
_cell.angle_beta   90.00
_cell.angle_gamma   90.00
#
_symmetry.space_group_name_H-M   'P 1'
#
loop_
_entity.id
_entity.type
_entity.pdbx_description
1 polymer ?
#
loop_
_entity_poly.entity_id
_entity_poly.type
_entity_poly.pdbx_seq_one_letter_code
_entity_poly.pdbx_strand_id
1 'polypeptide(L)'
;VTVSVLYWCCARARGMLRSTPSCLAARGGGFRSSLVLLKKSGKPADNAPPRKQVYLPYDEPPTKMELEAARRKFSRVSYSGKTYPVEDVPENMYAYGKEGMSLPISIFKGENDPVIGPEHTYPGIYENKVLLKTRDVGELLDAVENDNLDSPLRRNQLQTRVNAASGRMSAVMANFKMKYETKLGKEKAVSAKGKPKPKK
;
A
#
# COMPACT_ATOMS: atom_id res chain seq x y z
N VAL A 1 -10.03 -11.45 -7.08
CA VAL A 1 -9.89 -10.19 -7.85
C VAL A 1 -9.45 -8.99 -6.99
N THR A 2 -9.39 -9.10 -5.66
CA THR A 2 -9.06 -7.99 -4.74
C THR A 2 -7.58 -7.82 -4.36
N VAL A 3 -6.70 -8.76 -4.73
CA VAL A 3 -5.25 -8.67 -4.45
C VAL A 3 -4.55 -7.60 -5.31
N SER A 4 -5.16 -7.23 -6.44
CA SER A 4 -4.56 -6.31 -7.42
C SER A 4 -4.52 -4.85 -6.95
N VAL A 5 -5.43 -4.41 -6.07
CA VAL A 5 -5.55 -2.99 -5.70
C VAL A 5 -4.50 -2.56 -4.67
N LEU A 6 -4.20 -3.43 -3.69
CA LEU A 6 -3.16 -3.17 -2.69
C LEU A 6 -1.75 -3.25 -3.30
N TYR A 7 -1.53 -4.16 -4.26
CA TYR A 7 -0.28 -4.22 -5.02
C TYR A 7 -0.09 -2.97 -5.89
N TRP A 8 -1.18 -2.41 -6.43
CA TRP A 8 -1.12 -1.22 -7.29
C TRP A 8 -0.76 0.06 -6.52
N CYS A 9 -1.29 0.25 -5.31
CA CYS A 9 -0.91 1.37 -4.44
C CYS A 9 0.55 1.27 -3.98
N CYS A 10 1.04 0.07 -3.66
CA CYS A 10 2.41 -0.14 -3.19
C CYS A 10 3.46 -0.06 -4.33
N ALA A 11 3.10 -0.48 -5.56
CA ALA A 11 3.96 -0.36 -6.74
C ALA A 11 4.13 1.11 -7.21
N ARG A 12 3.09 1.94 -7.03
CA ARG A 12 3.13 3.37 -7.41
C ARG A 12 4.01 4.21 -6.47
N ALA A 13 4.12 3.84 -5.19
CA ALA A 13 5.04 4.46 -4.24
C ALA A 13 6.52 4.14 -4.52
N ARG A 14 6.81 3.09 -5.29
CA ARG A 14 8.19 2.63 -5.59
C ARG A 14 8.64 2.88 -7.03
N GLY A 15 7.87 3.62 -7.83
CA GLY A 15 8.28 4.02 -9.18
C GLY A 15 8.49 2.87 -10.16
N MET A 16 7.84 1.71 -9.96
CA MET A 16 8.07 0.49 -10.74
C MET A 16 7.16 0.30 -11.97
N LEU A 17 6.30 1.27 -12.29
CA LEU A 17 5.50 1.26 -13.53
C LEU A 17 5.85 2.49 -14.37
N ARG A 18 6.96 2.40 -15.10
CA ARG A 18 7.14 3.18 -16.34
C ARG A 18 6.75 2.27 -17.48
N SER A 19 5.50 2.36 -17.91
CA SER A 19 5.15 1.98 -19.28
C SER A 19 6.00 2.87 -20.20
N THR A 20 6.70 2.24 -21.13
CA THR A 20 7.33 2.92 -22.26
C THR A 20 6.22 3.33 -23.23
N PRO A 21 5.94 4.62 -23.47
CA PRO A 21 5.36 5.01 -24.74
C PRO A 21 6.52 5.13 -25.71
N SER A 22 6.48 4.27 -26.72
CA SER A 22 7.08 4.55 -28.01
C SER A 22 6.65 5.95 -28.50
N CYS A 23 7.58 6.53 -29.27
CA CYS A 23 7.35 7.55 -30.29
C CYS A 23 7.39 9.06 -29.91
N LEU A 24 8.10 9.73 -30.81
CA LEU A 24 8.07 11.14 -31.20
C LEU A 24 8.71 12.18 -30.27
N ALA A 25 9.83 12.69 -30.81
CA ALA A 25 10.35 14.01 -30.56
C ALA A 25 9.26 15.08 -30.67
N ALA A 26 9.05 15.84 -29.60
CA ALA A 26 8.52 17.19 -29.66
C ALA A 26 9.12 18.01 -28.51
N ARG A 27 9.80 19.09 -28.92
CA ARG A 27 10.51 20.07 -28.09
C ARG A 27 9.57 20.78 -27.12
N GLY A 28 10.09 21.12 -25.93
CA GLY A 28 9.77 22.38 -25.24
C GLY A 28 8.67 22.36 -24.17
N GLY A 29 9.06 22.60 -22.91
CA GLY A 29 8.33 23.53 -22.03
C GLY A 29 7.09 23.07 -21.23
N GLY A 30 6.63 21.82 -21.27
CA GLY A 30 5.31 21.45 -20.69
C GLY A 30 5.27 20.53 -19.45
N PHE A 31 6.39 20.07 -18.89
CA PHE A 31 6.38 18.87 -18.02
C PHE A 31 5.95 19.05 -16.55
N ARG A 32 5.70 20.27 -16.05
CA ARG A 32 5.37 20.48 -14.62
C ARG A 32 3.87 20.53 -14.32
N SER A 33 3.04 21.01 -15.24
CA SER A 33 1.58 21.08 -15.06
C SER A 33 0.90 19.71 -15.21
N SER A 34 1.42 18.85 -16.09
CA SER A 34 0.88 17.50 -16.31
C SER A 34 1.00 16.58 -15.08
N LEU A 35 2.11 16.67 -14.33
CA LEU A 35 2.33 15.88 -13.12
C LEU A 35 1.42 16.26 -11.95
N VAL A 36 0.99 17.53 -11.85
CA VAL A 36 0.06 17.99 -10.81
C VAL A 36 -1.37 17.53 -11.14
N LEU A 37 -1.75 17.57 -12.41
CA LEU A 37 -3.04 17.06 -12.89
C LEU A 37 -3.15 15.54 -12.68
N LEU A 38 -2.07 14.78 -12.91
CA LEU A 38 -1.97 13.33 -12.65
C LEU A 38 -2.16 12.93 -11.17
N LYS A 39 -1.91 13.85 -10.22
CA LYS A 39 -2.07 13.59 -8.78
C LYS A 39 -3.50 13.83 -8.28
N LYS A 40 -4.30 14.60 -9.02
CA LYS A 40 -5.73 14.84 -8.74
C LYS A 40 -6.66 13.93 -9.55
N SER A 41 -6.22 13.44 -10.71
CA SER A 41 -7.00 12.51 -11.53
C SER A 41 -7.13 11.13 -10.86
N GLY A 42 -8.36 10.62 -10.76
CA GLY A 42 -8.64 9.25 -10.31
C GLY A 42 -8.77 9.06 -8.80
N LYS A 43 -8.89 10.13 -8.02
CA LYS A 43 -9.28 10.04 -6.60
C LYS A 43 -10.80 10.17 -6.47
N PRO A 44 -11.46 9.40 -5.61
CA PRO A 44 -12.86 9.66 -5.26
C PRO A 44 -12.96 11.08 -4.69
N ALA A 45 -14.03 11.80 -5.04
CA ALA A 45 -14.34 13.08 -4.40
C ALA A 45 -14.56 12.85 -2.89
N ASP A 46 -14.33 13.88 -2.07
CA ASP A 46 -14.27 13.80 -0.59
C ASP A 46 -15.55 13.25 0.08
N ASN A 47 -16.63 13.05 -0.68
CA ASN A 47 -17.88 12.45 -0.23
C ASN A 47 -17.92 10.94 -0.54
N ALA A 48 -17.03 10.16 0.08
CA ALA A 48 -17.11 8.70 0.01
C ALA A 48 -18.41 8.20 0.69
N PRO A 49 -19.20 7.31 0.05
CA PRO A 49 -20.41 6.77 0.67
C PRO A 49 -20.10 6.04 1.99
N PRO A 50 -20.98 6.12 2.99
CA PRO A 50 -20.79 5.40 4.24
C PRO A 50 -20.90 3.89 4.01
N ARG A 51 -20.22 3.10 4.84
CA ARG A 51 -20.34 1.64 4.81
C ARG A 51 -21.67 1.23 5.42
N LYS A 52 -22.31 0.23 4.82
CA LYS A 52 -23.58 -0.32 5.30
C LYS A 52 -23.39 -1.77 5.75
N GLN A 53 -23.86 -2.09 6.96
CA GLN A 53 -23.92 -3.47 7.44
C GLN A 53 -25.20 -4.12 6.88
N VAL A 54 -25.05 -5.23 6.17
CA VAL A 54 -26.15 -6.00 5.55
C VAL A 54 -26.66 -7.07 6.50
N TYR A 55 -25.75 -7.81 7.15
CA TYR A 55 -26.07 -8.81 8.18
C TYR A 55 -25.00 -8.79 9.28
N LEU A 56 -25.32 -9.24 10.49
CA LEU A 56 -24.33 -9.34 11.57
C LEU A 56 -23.52 -10.64 11.45
N PRO A 57 -22.20 -10.60 11.68
CA PRO A 57 -21.34 -11.78 11.60
C PRO A 57 -21.39 -12.67 12.85
N TYR A 58 -22.15 -12.27 13.88
CA TYR A 58 -22.30 -12.98 15.14
C TYR A 58 -23.75 -12.91 15.59
N ASP A 59 -24.22 -13.97 16.26
CA ASP A 59 -25.56 -14.04 16.83
C ASP A 59 -25.62 -13.38 18.21
N GLU A 60 -24.55 -13.49 18.99
CA GLU A 60 -24.43 -12.89 20.32
C GLU A 60 -23.71 -11.53 20.25
N PRO A 61 -24.34 -10.43 20.69
CA PRO A 61 -23.73 -9.11 20.63
C PRO A 61 -22.61 -8.96 21.69
N PRO A 62 -21.44 -8.43 21.31
CA PRO A 62 -20.35 -8.21 22.26
C PRO A 62 -20.72 -7.10 23.26
N THR A 63 -20.17 -7.22 24.47
CA THR A 63 -20.36 -6.21 25.51
C THR A 63 -19.57 -4.93 25.19
N LYS A 64 -20.00 -3.79 25.75
CA LYS A 64 -19.29 -2.50 25.58
C LYS A 64 -17.84 -2.56 26.05
N MET A 65 -17.56 -3.32 27.10
CA MET A 65 -16.20 -3.50 27.62
C MET A 65 -15.31 -4.26 26.64
N GLU A 66 -15.82 -5.31 25.99
CA GLU A 66 -15.09 -6.08 24.98
C GLU A 66 -14.80 -5.24 23.74
N LEU A 67 -15.76 -4.40 23.33
CA LEU A 67 -15.59 -3.45 22.23
C LEU A 67 -14.46 -2.46 22.51
N GLU A 68 -14.44 -1.85 23.69
CA GLU A 68 -13.37 -0.94 24.10
C GLU A 68 -12.01 -1.65 24.23
N ALA A 69 -11.99 -2.86 24.80
CA ALA A 69 -10.77 -3.64 24.95
C ALA A 69 -10.17 -3.98 23.57
N ALA A 70 -11.00 -4.42 22.63
CA ALA A 70 -10.59 -4.67 21.25
C ALA A 70 -10.08 -3.38 20.60
N ARG A 71 -10.80 -2.27 20.74
CA ARG A 71 -10.39 -0.97 20.17
C ARG A 71 -9.03 -0.50 20.70
N ARG A 72 -8.80 -0.63 22.02
CA ARG A 72 -7.51 -0.29 22.64
C ARG A 72 -6.37 -1.15 22.10
N LYS A 73 -6.61 -2.45 21.89
CA LYS A 73 -5.62 -3.37 21.31
C LYS A 73 -5.14 -2.95 19.93
N PHE A 74 -6.02 -2.39 19.10
CA PHE A 74 -5.72 -1.97 17.73
C PHE A 74 -5.37 -0.48 17.58
N SER A 75 -5.38 0.29 18.68
CA SER A 75 -5.04 1.72 18.67
C SER A 75 -3.59 2.02 18.30
N ARG A 76 -2.72 1.01 18.34
CA ARG A 76 -1.28 1.13 18.07
C ARG A 76 -0.82 0.02 17.15
N VAL A 77 0.05 0.35 16.21
CA VAL A 77 0.68 -0.62 15.30
C VAL A 77 2.20 -0.50 15.38
N SER A 78 2.90 -1.64 15.34
CA SER A 78 4.35 -1.67 15.22
C SER A 78 4.76 -1.67 13.75
N TYR A 79 5.69 -0.79 13.41
CA TYR A 79 6.29 -0.70 12.08
C TYR A 79 7.79 -0.44 12.23
N SER A 80 8.61 -1.36 11.69
CA SER A 80 10.09 -1.29 11.78
C SER A 80 10.61 -1.03 13.20
N GLY A 81 10.10 -1.78 14.18
CA GLY A 81 10.50 -1.68 15.59
C GLY A 81 9.97 -0.45 16.34
N LYS A 82 9.19 0.43 15.70
CA LYS A 82 8.59 1.61 16.31
C LYS A 82 7.07 1.48 16.37
N THR A 83 6.47 2.01 17.43
CA THR A 83 5.02 1.95 17.64
C THR A 83 4.37 3.28 17.26
N TYR A 84 3.38 3.23 16.37
CA TYR A 84 2.64 4.39 15.88
C TYR A 84 1.18 4.31 16.29
N PRO A 85 0.54 5.46 16.61
CA PRO A 85 -0.90 5.51 16.83
C PRO A 85 -1.64 5.33 15.49
N VAL A 86 -2.79 4.66 15.53
CA VAL A 86 -3.71 4.55 14.39
C VAL A 86 -4.78 5.63 14.55
N GLU A 87 -4.95 6.48 13.54
CA GLU A 87 -5.86 7.65 13.61
C GLU A 87 -7.33 7.22 13.60
N ASP A 88 -7.76 6.46 12.59
CA ASP A 88 -9.17 6.09 12.40
C ASP A 88 -9.45 4.64 12.83
N VAL A 89 -9.51 4.40 14.15
CA VAL A 89 -9.90 3.10 14.69
C VAL A 89 -11.44 3.01 14.79
N PRO A 90 -12.07 2.03 14.12
CA PRO A 90 -13.51 1.80 14.17
C PRO A 90 -14.02 1.55 15.59
N GLU A 91 -15.29 1.87 15.84
CA GLU A 91 -15.94 1.60 17.13
C GLU A 91 -16.19 0.12 17.35
N ASN A 92 -16.69 -0.59 16.34
CA ASN A 92 -16.93 -2.03 16.40
C ASN A 92 -15.86 -2.81 15.62
N MET A 93 -14.87 -3.32 16.33
CA MET A 93 -13.79 -4.12 15.75
C MET A 93 -14.21 -5.54 15.33
N TYR A 94 -15.31 -6.08 15.87
CA TYR A 94 -15.76 -7.44 15.56
C TYR A 94 -16.48 -7.52 14.20
N ALA A 95 -17.22 -6.47 13.84
CA ALA A 95 -17.90 -6.39 12.54
C ALA A 95 -17.05 -5.72 11.45
N TYR A 96 -16.03 -4.92 11.82
CA TYR A 96 -15.28 -4.14 10.84
C TYR A 96 -14.39 -5.01 9.93
N GLY A 97 -14.66 -4.98 8.62
CA GLY A 97 -13.83 -5.64 7.61
C GLY A 97 -13.82 -7.17 7.69
N LYS A 98 -14.74 -7.74 8.47
CA LYS A 98 -15.09 -9.16 8.51
C LYS A 98 -16.35 -9.34 7.66
N GLU A 99 -17.29 -10.17 8.08
CA GLU A 99 -18.42 -10.58 7.26
C GLU A 99 -19.60 -9.60 7.36
N GLY A 100 -20.45 -9.60 6.34
CA GLY A 100 -21.74 -8.89 6.35
C GLY A 100 -21.69 -7.39 6.14
N MET A 101 -20.50 -6.81 5.94
CA MET A 101 -20.34 -5.40 5.56
C MET A 101 -20.37 -5.25 4.04
N SER A 102 -21.12 -4.28 3.53
CA SER A 102 -21.06 -3.87 2.13
C SER A 102 -19.98 -2.80 1.91
N LEU A 103 -19.21 -2.97 0.84
CA LEU A 103 -18.13 -2.05 0.47
C LEU A 103 -18.62 -1.08 -0.61
N PRO A 104 -18.49 0.24 -0.42
CA PRO A 104 -18.91 1.25 -1.40
C PRO A 104 -17.89 1.35 -2.55
N ILE A 105 -17.77 0.27 -3.32
CA ILE A 105 -16.87 0.10 -4.46
C ILE A 105 -17.60 -0.31 -5.74
N SER A 106 -18.94 -0.34 -5.72
CA SER A 106 -19.75 -0.57 -6.92
C SER A 106 -19.51 0.53 -7.95
N ILE A 107 -19.47 0.13 -9.22
CA ILE A 107 -19.17 1.05 -10.34
C ILE A 107 -20.42 1.22 -11.22
N PHE A 108 -21.22 0.16 -11.37
CA PHE A 108 -22.38 0.16 -12.26
C PHE A 108 -23.66 0.55 -11.51
N LYS A 109 -24.54 1.30 -12.18
CA LYS A 109 -25.80 1.82 -11.60
C LYS A 109 -26.79 0.72 -11.16
N GLY A 110 -26.69 -0.48 -11.71
CA GLY A 110 -27.53 -1.63 -11.36
C GLY A 110 -26.82 -2.69 -10.50
N GLU A 111 -25.58 -2.42 -10.10
CA GLU A 111 -24.79 -3.32 -9.26
C GLU A 111 -24.95 -2.90 -7.80
N ASN A 112 -25.33 -3.84 -6.94
CA ASN A 112 -25.35 -3.60 -5.51
C ASN A 112 -23.92 -3.61 -4.97
N ASP A 113 -23.69 -2.87 -3.88
CA ASP A 113 -22.39 -2.89 -3.21
C ASP A 113 -22.01 -4.32 -2.78
N PRO A 114 -20.79 -4.78 -3.12
CA PRO A 114 -20.36 -6.14 -2.79
C PRO A 114 -20.28 -6.34 -1.28
N VAL A 115 -20.85 -7.45 -0.83
CA VAL A 115 -20.87 -7.85 0.59
C VAL A 115 -19.67 -8.74 0.88
N ILE A 116 -19.00 -8.49 2.00
CA ILE A 116 -17.90 -9.33 2.46
C ILE A 116 -18.47 -10.66 2.96
N GLY A 117 -18.07 -11.76 2.33
CA GLY A 117 -18.44 -13.11 2.70
C GLY A 117 -17.52 -13.68 3.78
N PRO A 118 -17.64 -14.99 4.07
CA PRO A 118 -16.91 -15.60 5.16
C PRO A 118 -15.44 -15.83 4.84
N GLU A 119 -14.59 -15.78 5.86
CA GLU A 119 -13.14 -15.67 5.68
C GLU A 119 -12.57 -16.82 4.83
N HIS A 120 -13.00 -18.06 5.08
CA HIS A 120 -12.53 -19.26 4.40
C HIS A 120 -12.90 -19.33 2.91
N THR A 121 -13.89 -18.54 2.46
CA THR A 121 -14.24 -18.48 1.02
C THR A 121 -13.25 -17.69 0.19
N TYR A 122 -12.39 -16.89 0.84
CA TYR A 122 -11.33 -16.15 0.16
C TYR A 122 -10.06 -17.02 0.03
N PRO A 123 -9.71 -17.48 -1.18
CA PRO A 123 -8.61 -18.43 -1.36
C PRO A 123 -7.26 -17.81 -0.96
N GLY A 124 -6.46 -18.58 -0.24
CA GLY A 124 -5.12 -18.18 0.19
C GLY A 124 -5.11 -17.05 1.23
N ILE A 125 -6.24 -16.65 1.82
CA ILE A 125 -6.27 -15.56 2.81
C ILE A 125 -5.40 -15.85 4.04
N TYR A 126 -5.45 -17.09 4.54
CA TYR A 126 -4.64 -17.51 5.69
C TYR A 126 -3.15 -17.50 5.38
N GLU A 127 -2.77 -17.94 4.18
CA GLU A 127 -1.37 -17.92 3.74
C GLU A 127 -0.89 -16.47 3.49
N ASN A 128 -1.72 -15.64 2.87
CA ASN A 128 -1.43 -14.24 2.61
C ASN A 128 -1.23 -13.42 3.89
N LYS A 129 -1.91 -13.75 4.99
CA LYS A 129 -1.67 -13.12 6.30
C LYS A 129 -0.24 -13.33 6.81
N VAL A 130 0.39 -14.44 6.43
CA VAL A 130 1.78 -14.76 6.79
C VAL A 130 2.75 -14.13 5.79
N LEU A 131 2.40 -14.15 4.50
CA LEU A 131 3.24 -13.67 3.40
C LEU A 131 3.33 -12.15 3.30
N LEU A 132 2.22 -11.42 3.49
CA LEU A 132 2.17 -9.97 3.24
C LEU A 132 2.78 -9.13 4.37
N LYS A 133 3.34 -9.76 5.40
CA LYS A 133 4.10 -9.07 6.44
C LYS A 133 5.37 -8.48 5.84
N THR A 134 5.66 -7.23 6.17
CA THR A 134 6.92 -6.60 5.79
C THR A 134 8.05 -7.24 6.58
N ARG A 135 8.88 -8.04 5.89
CA ARG A 135 10.20 -8.49 6.38
C ARG A 135 11.30 -7.79 5.63
N ASP A 136 12.50 -7.75 6.21
CA ASP A 136 13.69 -7.30 5.50
C ASP A 136 14.29 -8.40 4.62
N VAL A 137 15.13 -8.02 3.65
CA VAL A 137 15.76 -9.00 2.74
C VAL A 137 16.76 -9.88 3.48
N GLY A 138 17.49 -9.32 4.46
CA GLY A 138 18.41 -10.08 5.30
C GLY A 138 17.69 -11.19 6.07
N GLU A 139 16.62 -10.83 6.79
CA GLU A 139 15.79 -11.81 7.51
C GLU A 139 15.22 -12.92 6.60
N LEU A 140 14.88 -12.59 5.35
CA LEU A 140 14.40 -13.57 4.38
C LEU A 140 15.53 -14.48 3.87
N LEU A 141 16.76 -13.98 3.74
CA LEU A 141 17.92 -14.77 3.36
C LEU A 141 18.29 -15.75 4.48
N ASP A 142 18.38 -15.25 5.71
CA ASP A 142 18.68 -16.06 6.90
C ASP A 142 17.65 -17.18 7.07
N ALA A 143 16.36 -16.88 6.82
CA ALA A 143 15.29 -17.86 6.90
C ALA A 143 15.35 -18.94 5.81
N VAL A 144 15.86 -18.61 4.62
CA VAL A 144 16.07 -19.59 3.54
C VAL A 144 17.30 -20.44 3.81
N GLU A 145 18.38 -19.83 4.31
CA GLU A 145 19.62 -20.55 4.62
C GLU A 145 19.43 -21.57 5.75
N ASN A 146 18.62 -21.22 6.75
CA ASN A 146 18.29 -22.11 7.87
C ASN A 146 17.06 -23.01 7.61
N ASP A 147 16.51 -23.01 6.38
CA ASP A 147 15.26 -23.70 5.99
C ASP A 147 14.05 -23.46 6.94
N ASN A 148 14.06 -22.34 7.66
CA ASN A 148 13.05 -21.95 8.63
C ASN A 148 12.06 -20.96 8.02
N LEU A 149 11.26 -21.44 7.06
CA LEU A 149 10.28 -20.62 6.34
C LEU A 149 8.86 -20.83 6.85
N ASP A 150 8.19 -19.76 7.29
CA ASP A 150 6.77 -19.83 7.71
C ASP A 150 5.81 -20.26 6.58
N SER A 151 6.18 -20.03 5.31
CA SER A 151 5.42 -20.48 4.13
C SER A 151 6.37 -20.75 2.96
N PRO A 152 6.11 -21.78 2.14
CA PRO A 152 6.94 -22.11 0.98
C PRO A 152 6.96 -20.98 -0.06
N LEU A 153 5.88 -20.19 -0.17
CA LEU A 153 5.79 -19.07 -1.11
C LEU A 153 6.69 -17.89 -0.77
N ARG A 154 7.33 -17.88 0.41
CA ARG A 154 8.31 -16.84 0.76
C ARG A 154 9.56 -16.84 -0.11
N ARG A 155 9.95 -17.99 -0.66
CA ARG A 155 11.07 -18.05 -1.61
C ARG A 155 10.81 -17.16 -2.83
N ASN A 156 9.57 -17.15 -3.32
CA ASN A 156 9.16 -16.29 -4.45
C ASN A 156 9.24 -14.80 -4.11
N GLN A 157 8.95 -14.43 -2.86
CA GLN A 157 9.06 -13.04 -2.41
C GLN A 157 10.51 -12.57 -2.36
N LEU A 158 11.41 -13.40 -1.83
CA LEU A 158 12.85 -13.13 -1.82
C LEU A 158 13.35 -12.94 -3.25
N GLN A 159 13.03 -13.88 -4.15
CA GLN A 159 13.40 -13.81 -5.56
C GLN A 159 12.88 -12.53 -6.22
N THR A 160 11.62 -12.15 -5.97
CA THR A 160 11.03 -10.90 -6.47
C THR A 160 11.81 -9.67 -6.01
N ARG A 161 12.26 -9.64 -4.75
CA ARG A 161 13.03 -8.52 -4.19
C ARG A 161 14.44 -8.45 -4.75
N VAL A 162 15.11 -9.60 -4.89
CA VAL A 162 16.44 -9.70 -5.52
C VAL A 162 16.36 -9.24 -6.97
N ASN A 163 15.35 -9.70 -7.72
CA ASN A 163 15.11 -9.28 -9.10
C ASN A 163 14.83 -7.77 -9.20
N ALA A 164 14.04 -7.21 -8.28
CA ALA A 164 13.80 -5.76 -8.24
C ALA A 164 15.09 -4.97 -7.94
N ALA A 165 15.96 -5.46 -7.05
CA ALA A 165 17.25 -4.84 -6.76
C ALA A 165 18.20 -4.92 -7.97
N SER A 166 18.30 -6.10 -8.58
CA SER A 166 19.07 -6.31 -9.82
C SER A 166 18.55 -5.42 -10.95
N GLY A 167 17.24 -5.31 -11.12
CA GLY A 167 16.61 -4.43 -12.12
C GLY A 167 16.94 -2.95 -11.88
N ARG A 168 16.96 -2.48 -10.63
CA ARG A 168 17.42 -1.12 -10.29
C ARG A 168 18.90 -0.93 -10.63
N MET A 169 19.76 -1.91 -10.32
CA MET A 169 21.18 -1.85 -10.67
C MET A 169 21.39 -1.82 -12.18
N SER A 170 20.69 -2.67 -12.93
CA SER A 170 20.72 -2.70 -14.39
C SER A 170 20.28 -1.35 -14.99
N ALA A 171 19.19 -0.76 -14.49
CA ALA A 171 18.75 0.57 -14.90
C ALA A 171 19.79 1.66 -14.57
N VAL A 172 20.47 1.55 -13.43
CA VAL A 172 21.55 2.46 -13.05
C VAL A 172 22.70 2.34 -14.04
N MET A 173 23.16 1.12 -14.33
CA MET A 173 24.26 0.85 -15.27
C MET A 173 23.92 1.28 -16.70
N ALA A 174 22.71 1.01 -17.18
CA ALA A 174 22.24 1.45 -18.49
C ALA A 174 22.26 2.98 -18.64
N ASN A 175 21.88 3.70 -17.58
CA ASN A 175 21.94 5.16 -17.57
C ASN A 175 23.38 5.69 -17.42
N PHE A 176 24.26 5.01 -16.68
CA PHE A 176 25.69 5.35 -16.60
C PHE A 176 26.39 5.20 -17.95
N LYS A 177 26.06 4.15 -18.71
CA LYS A 177 26.56 3.96 -20.09
C LYS A 177 26.14 5.11 -21.03
N MET A 178 25.01 5.76 -20.75
CA MET A 178 24.47 6.85 -21.57
C MET A 178 24.92 8.24 -21.09
N LYS A 179 25.23 8.43 -19.80
CA LYS A 179 25.63 9.71 -19.19
C LYS A 179 26.55 9.47 -17.99
N TYR A 180 27.77 9.99 -18.02
CA TYR A 180 28.70 10.07 -16.88
C TYR A 180 28.21 11.10 -15.83
N GLU A 181 26.92 11.09 -15.46
CA GLU A 181 26.38 11.96 -14.42
C GLU A 181 26.58 11.32 -13.04
N THR A 182 27.50 11.87 -12.24
CA THR A 182 27.73 11.53 -10.84
C THR A 182 26.48 11.82 -10.00
N LYS A 183 25.73 10.76 -9.66
CA LYS A 183 24.50 10.85 -8.84
C LYS A 183 24.72 11.36 -7.40
N LEU A 184 25.97 11.45 -6.95
CA LEU A 184 26.37 11.88 -5.60
C LEU A 184 26.63 13.39 -5.48
N GLY A 185 26.76 14.12 -6.60
CA GLY A 185 27.15 15.55 -6.59
C GLY A 185 26.00 16.56 -6.62
N LYS A 186 24.74 16.11 -6.72
CA LYS A 186 23.59 17.03 -6.70
C LYS A 186 23.19 17.24 -5.24
N GLU A 187 23.58 18.38 -4.66
CA GLU A 187 23.03 18.85 -3.38
C GLU A 187 21.51 18.68 -3.40
N LYS A 188 20.98 17.92 -2.44
CA LYS A 188 19.54 17.80 -2.27
C LYS A 188 19.02 19.20 -1.95
N ALA A 189 18.31 19.81 -2.89
CA ALA A 189 17.66 21.10 -2.66
C ALA A 189 16.81 21.00 -1.38
N VAL A 190 17.28 21.66 -0.33
CA VAL A 190 16.51 21.86 0.90
C VAL A 190 15.34 22.74 0.50
N SER A 191 14.14 22.15 0.44
CA SER A 191 12.89 22.90 0.34
C SER A 191 12.74 23.71 1.63
N ALA A 192 13.36 24.88 1.68
CA ALA A 192 13.19 25.87 2.74
C ALA A 192 11.74 26.41 2.70
N LYS A 193 10.81 25.66 3.27
CA LYS A 193 9.55 26.22 3.75
C LYS A 193 9.84 26.87 5.10
N GLY A 194 10.00 28.19 5.10
CA GLY A 194 10.15 28.96 6.32
C GLY A 194 10.79 30.32 6.09
N LYS A 195 10.16 31.21 5.29
CA LYS A 195 10.44 32.64 5.43
C LYS A 195 9.68 33.14 6.67
N PRO A 196 10.33 33.62 7.73
CA PRO A 196 9.63 34.39 8.75
C PRO A 196 9.17 35.71 8.10
N LYS A 197 7.90 36.07 8.29
CA LYS A 197 7.38 37.37 7.88
C LYS A 197 8.13 38.46 8.67
N PRO A 198 8.51 39.59 8.05
CA PRO A 198 9.03 40.73 8.80
C PRO A 198 7.91 41.22 9.74
N LYS A 199 8.21 41.30 11.03
CA LYS A 199 7.38 42.05 11.98
C LYS A 199 7.56 43.54 11.66
N LYS A 200 6.44 44.26 11.71
CA LYS A 200 6.32 45.71 11.55
C LYS A 200 7.32 46.45 12.44
#